data_AF-A0A9W8IWZ1-F1
#
_entry.id   AF-A0A9W8IWZ1-F1
#
_cell.length_a   1.000
_cell.length_b   1.000
_cell.length_c   1.000
_cell.angle_alpha   90.00
_cell.angle_beta   90.00
_cell.angle_gamma   90.00
#
_symmetry.space_group_name_H-M   'P 1'
#
loop_
_entity.id
_entity.type
_entity.pdbx_description
1 polymer ?
#
loop_
_entity_poly.entity_id
_entity_poly.type
_entity_poly.pdbx_seq_one_letter_code
_entity_poly.pdbx_strand_id
1 'polypeptide(L)'
;MPVIAPVLENLPPLPQPDWSLAKRAPAYRTYQQLKQENEELRTSLERAAVINRAQDAVIEGAHATMVVQNLHLMKLNGALHGKEKERTSNRTLVIDSSKGQVYSTTEVLEGLRLAATKKQDEAEQKRLRADARAAKRDAQAKVDGEWARIKDQHEKNTADWKVACENCQRDGIPRKEWPNKPTRPRKPTLPANFAAVGDDEDVEGEENVLEMD
;
A
#
# COMPACT_ATOMS: atom_id res chain seq x y z
N MET A 1 -15.74 -15.63 18.09
CA MET A 1 -17.08 -16.04 17.60
C MET A 1 -16.86 -17.18 16.63
N PRO A 2 -17.34 -18.40 16.92
CA PRO A 2 -17.26 -19.52 15.98
C PRO A 2 -18.10 -19.21 14.73
N VAL A 3 -17.63 -19.65 13.55
CA VAL A 3 -18.41 -19.58 12.31
C VAL A 3 -19.53 -20.60 12.42
N ILE A 4 -20.77 -20.12 12.53
CA ILE A 4 -21.96 -20.97 12.58
C ILE A 4 -22.20 -21.51 11.17
N ALA A 5 -22.42 -22.82 11.06
CA ALA A 5 -22.72 -23.48 9.79
C ALA A 5 -23.98 -22.84 9.16
N PRO A 6 -24.02 -22.64 7.84
CA PRO A 6 -25.17 -22.07 7.18
C PRO A 6 -26.39 -22.98 7.43
N VAL A 7 -27.46 -22.39 7.98
CA VAL A 7 -28.72 -23.11 8.19
C VAL A 7 -29.49 -23.06 6.88
N LEU A 8 -29.62 -24.22 6.24
CA LEU A 8 -30.52 -24.37 5.09
C LEU A 8 -31.93 -24.51 5.63
N GLU A 9 -32.69 -23.42 5.62
CA GLU A 9 -34.10 -23.45 5.99
C GLU A 9 -34.88 -24.22 4.94
N ASN A 10 -35.56 -25.28 5.38
CA ASN A 10 -36.53 -25.97 4.54
C ASN A 10 -37.80 -25.12 4.45
N LEU A 11 -38.41 -25.10 3.27
CA LEU A 11 -39.71 -24.46 3.11
C LEU A 11 -40.73 -25.08 4.07
N PRO A 12 -41.61 -24.26 4.67
CA PRO A 12 -42.74 -24.80 5.40
C PRO A 12 -43.60 -25.66 4.46
N PRO A 13 -44.36 -26.64 4.97
CA PRO A 13 -45.23 -27.46 4.15
C PRO A 13 -46.32 -26.58 3.50
N LEU A 14 -46.13 -26.25 2.22
CA LEU A 14 -47.05 -25.44 1.42
C LEU A 14 -47.87 -26.34 0.48
N PRO A 15 -49.13 -25.97 0.19
CA PRO A 15 -49.97 -26.72 -0.74
C PRO A 15 -49.36 -26.67 -2.14
N GLN A 16 -49.00 -27.83 -2.68
CA GLN A 16 -48.37 -27.91 -4.00
C GLN A 16 -49.38 -27.54 -5.11
N PRO A 17 -48.93 -26.83 -6.15
CA PRO A 17 -49.75 -26.50 -7.29
C PRO A 17 -49.96 -27.77 -8.13
N ASP A 18 -51.15 -27.90 -8.69
CA ASP A 18 -51.45 -29.02 -9.57
C ASP A 18 -50.90 -28.72 -10.97
N TRP A 19 -49.73 -29.29 -11.26
CA TRP A 19 -49.07 -29.18 -12.56
C TRP A 19 -49.75 -30.01 -13.65
N SER A 20 -50.67 -30.91 -13.30
CA SER A 20 -51.40 -31.69 -14.29
C SER A 20 -52.31 -30.80 -15.16
N LEU A 21 -52.76 -29.66 -14.61
CA LEU A 21 -53.57 -28.64 -15.28
C LEU A 21 -52.80 -27.90 -16.40
N ALA A 22 -51.46 -27.94 -16.41
CA ALA A 22 -50.66 -27.33 -17.47
C ALA A 22 -50.67 -28.16 -18.77
N LYS A 23 -51.18 -29.39 -18.73
CA LYS A 23 -51.25 -30.25 -19.92
C LYS A 23 -52.36 -29.77 -20.86
N ARG A 24 -52.10 -29.89 -22.17
CA ARG A 24 -53.05 -29.46 -23.20
C ARG A 24 -54.38 -30.22 -23.08
N ALA A 25 -55.45 -29.47 -22.87
CA ALA A 25 -56.82 -29.99 -22.83
C ALA A 25 -57.31 -30.49 -24.21
N PRO A 26 -58.24 -31.47 -24.26
CA PRO A 26 -58.90 -31.90 -25.49
C PRO A 26 -59.69 -30.76 -26.16
N ALA A 27 -59.78 -30.81 -27.49
CA ALA A 27 -60.24 -29.70 -28.34
C ALA A 27 -61.73 -29.32 -28.18
N TYR A 28 -62.56 -30.19 -27.62
CA TYR A 28 -63.99 -29.95 -27.42
C TYR A 28 -64.33 -29.96 -25.93
N ARG A 29 -64.69 -28.80 -25.39
CA ARG A 29 -65.17 -28.62 -24.00
C ARG A 29 -66.40 -27.74 -23.98
N THR A 30 -67.27 -27.99 -23.02
CA THR A 30 -68.43 -27.11 -22.78
C THR A 30 -67.98 -25.84 -22.04
N TYR A 31 -68.77 -24.76 -22.14
CA TYR A 31 -68.50 -23.51 -21.43
C TYR A 31 -68.33 -23.71 -19.92
N GLN A 32 -69.15 -24.56 -19.30
CA GLN A 32 -69.06 -24.84 -17.86
C GLN A 32 -67.75 -25.53 -17.48
N GLN A 33 -67.30 -26.50 -18.27
CA GLN A 33 -66.01 -27.17 -18.06
C GLN A 33 -64.85 -26.18 -18.16
N LEU A 34 -64.91 -25.24 -19.12
CA LEU A 34 -63.87 -24.23 -19.31
C LEU A 34 -63.84 -23.20 -18.16
N LYS A 35 -65.01 -22.86 -17.60
CA LYS A 35 -65.11 -21.98 -16.43
C LYS A 35 -64.51 -22.63 -15.19
N GLN A 36 -64.85 -23.89 -14.94
CA GLN A 36 -64.31 -24.66 -13.82
C GLN A 36 -62.79 -24.83 -13.92
N GLU A 37 -62.28 -25.19 -15.10
CA GLU A 37 -60.85 -25.28 -15.34
C GLU A 37 -60.14 -23.94 -15.11
N ASN A 38 -60.75 -22.81 -15.50
CA ASN A 38 -60.17 -21.49 -15.22
C ASN A 38 -60.08 -21.20 -13.71
N GLU A 39 -61.08 -21.61 -12.93
CA GLU A 39 -61.06 -21.46 -11.47
C GLU A 39 -59.97 -22.35 -10.85
N GLU A 40 -59.85 -23.59 -11.30
CA GLU A 40 -58.78 -24.53 -10.89
C GLU A 40 -57.39 -24.02 -11.26
N LEU A 41 -57.20 -23.50 -12.48
CA LEU A 41 -55.95 -22.89 -12.93
C LEU A 41 -55.59 -21.66 -12.09
N ARG A 42 -56.55 -20.78 -11.77
CA ARG A 42 -56.31 -19.60 -10.93
C ARG A 42 -55.85 -19.99 -9.54
N THR A 43 -56.54 -20.93 -8.90
CA THR A 43 -56.14 -21.40 -7.57
C THR A 43 -54.79 -22.10 -7.58
N SER A 44 -54.47 -22.88 -8.62
CA SER A 44 -53.15 -23.50 -8.79
C SER A 44 -52.04 -22.44 -8.98
N LEU A 45 -52.32 -21.40 -9.77
CA LEU A 45 -51.39 -20.29 -10.00
C LEU A 45 -51.15 -19.47 -8.73
N GLU A 46 -52.18 -19.22 -7.93
CA GLU A 46 -52.05 -18.57 -6.62
C GLU A 46 -51.15 -19.39 -5.68
N ARG A 47 -51.32 -20.72 -5.63
CA ARG A 47 -50.46 -21.61 -4.84
C ARG A 47 -49.00 -21.56 -5.31
N ALA A 48 -48.78 -21.61 -6.63
CA ALA A 48 -47.44 -21.49 -7.20
C ALA A 48 -46.79 -20.15 -6.85
N ALA A 49 -47.56 -19.04 -6.89
CA ALA A 49 -47.07 -17.72 -6.52
C ALA A 49 -46.66 -17.64 -5.04
N VAL A 50 -47.40 -18.28 -4.14
CA VAL A 50 -47.04 -18.37 -2.71
C VAL A 50 -45.74 -19.14 -2.52
N ILE A 51 -45.57 -20.28 -3.21
CA ILE A 51 -44.34 -21.08 -3.12
C ILE A 51 -43.14 -20.31 -3.65
N ASN A 52 -43.27 -19.64 -4.81
CA ASN A 52 -42.17 -18.86 -5.36
C ASN A 52 -41.73 -17.75 -4.40
N ARG A 53 -42.69 -17.03 -3.80
CA ARG A 53 -42.36 -16.00 -2.78
C ARG A 53 -41.64 -16.59 -1.56
N ALA A 54 -42.07 -17.77 -1.10
CA ALA A 54 -41.41 -18.44 0.02
C ALA A 54 -39.99 -18.90 -0.35
N GLN A 55 -39.80 -19.39 -1.58
CA GLN A 55 -38.48 -19.75 -2.12
C GLN A 55 -37.56 -18.54 -2.24
N ASP A 56 -38.06 -17.42 -2.77
CA ASP A 56 -37.31 -16.18 -2.91
C ASP A 56 -36.81 -15.68 -1.54
N ALA A 57 -37.66 -15.74 -0.51
CA ALA A 57 -37.28 -15.36 0.85
C ALA A 57 -36.16 -16.26 1.43
N VAL A 58 -36.24 -17.58 1.20
CA VAL A 58 -35.20 -18.54 1.63
C VAL A 58 -33.87 -18.26 0.90
N ILE A 59 -33.92 -18.02 -0.41
CA ILE A 59 -32.74 -17.70 -1.23
C ILE A 59 -32.10 -16.39 -0.75
N GLU A 60 -32.91 -15.36 -0.48
CA GLU A 60 -32.42 -14.08 0.05
C GLU A 60 -31.72 -14.26 1.40
N GLY A 61 -32.31 -15.03 2.32
CA GLY A 61 -31.69 -15.35 3.61
C GLY A 61 -30.36 -16.12 3.47
N ALA A 62 -30.30 -17.07 2.53
CA ALA A 62 -29.07 -17.80 2.23
C ALA A 62 -27.97 -16.89 1.67
N HIS A 63 -28.31 -15.99 0.74
CA HIS A 63 -27.37 -15.01 0.19
C HIS A 63 -26.86 -14.04 1.26
N ALA A 64 -27.74 -13.52 2.11
CA ALA A 64 -27.34 -12.65 3.22
C ALA A 64 -26.35 -13.36 4.15
N THR A 65 -26.60 -14.62 4.48
CA THR A 65 -25.69 -15.44 5.31
C THR A 65 -24.33 -15.62 4.65
N MET A 66 -24.29 -15.89 3.34
CA MET A 66 -23.05 -16.04 2.58
C MET A 66 -22.21 -14.75 2.56
N VAL A 67 -22.84 -13.58 2.42
CA VAL A 67 -22.15 -12.29 2.48
C VAL A 67 -21.53 -12.07 3.86
N VAL A 68 -22.27 -12.35 4.94
CA VAL A 68 -21.77 -12.23 6.32
C VAL A 68 -20.59 -13.17 6.56
N GLN A 69 -20.66 -14.42 6.09
CA GLN A 69 -19.55 -15.36 6.18
C GLN A 69 -18.32 -14.88 5.40
N ASN A 70 -18.51 -14.34 4.19
CA ASN A 70 -17.41 -13.79 3.40
C ASN A 70 -16.74 -12.60 4.11
N LEU A 71 -17.51 -11.64 4.63
CA LEU A 71 -16.98 -10.53 5.41
C LEU A 71 -16.19 -11.00 6.64
N HIS A 72 -16.66 -12.05 7.30
CA HIS A 72 -15.94 -12.66 8.41
C HIS A 72 -14.60 -13.28 7.98
N LEU A 73 -14.59 -14.02 6.86
CA LEU A 73 -13.37 -14.59 6.28
C LEU A 73 -12.38 -13.49 5.88
N MET A 74 -12.85 -12.40 5.26
CA MET A 74 -12.01 -11.25 4.93
C MET A 74 -11.37 -10.65 6.19
N LYS A 75 -12.13 -10.50 7.28
CA LYS A 75 -11.60 -10.02 8.56
C LYS A 75 -10.55 -10.97 9.15
N LEU A 76 -10.79 -12.28 9.11
CA LEU A 76 -9.85 -13.30 9.57
C LEU A 76 -8.56 -13.29 8.72
N ASN A 77 -8.68 -13.24 7.39
CA ASN A 77 -7.55 -13.14 6.48
C ASN A 77 -6.75 -11.84 6.71
N GLY A 78 -7.44 -10.73 6.93
CA GLY A 78 -6.80 -9.46 7.30
C GLY A 78 -6.02 -9.57 8.62
N ALA A 79 -6.60 -10.20 9.64
CA ALA A 79 -5.93 -10.43 10.91
C ALA A 79 -4.74 -11.40 10.80
N LEU A 80 -4.87 -12.45 9.97
CA LEU A 80 -3.81 -13.42 9.71
C LEU A 80 -2.63 -12.75 9.00
N HIS A 81 -2.89 -12.06 7.89
CA HIS A 81 -1.85 -11.41 7.12
C HIS A 81 -1.30 -10.15 7.78
N GLY A 82 -2.08 -9.44 8.60
CA GLY A 82 -1.56 -8.33 9.42
C GLY A 82 -0.47 -8.81 10.37
N LYS A 83 -0.74 -9.92 11.09
CA LYS A 83 0.25 -10.55 11.97
C LYS A 83 1.40 -11.24 11.23
N GLU A 84 1.16 -11.71 10.01
CA GLU A 84 2.19 -12.30 9.16
C GLU A 84 3.13 -11.23 8.57
N LYS A 85 2.63 -10.03 8.25
CA LYS A 85 3.45 -8.91 7.76
C LYS A 85 4.28 -8.25 8.86
N GLU A 86 3.74 -8.17 10.09
CA GLU A 86 4.51 -7.71 11.27
C GLU A 86 5.67 -8.66 11.61
N ARG A 87 5.52 -9.95 11.28
CA ARG A 87 6.64 -10.88 11.25
C ARG A 87 7.43 -10.64 9.96
N THR A 88 8.44 -9.78 10.02
CA THR A 88 9.44 -9.66 8.96
C THR A 88 9.83 -11.06 8.48
N SER A 89 9.59 -11.32 7.21
CA SER A 89 9.84 -12.62 6.60
C SER A 89 11.36 -12.84 6.52
N ASN A 90 11.94 -13.29 7.63
CA ASN A 90 13.18 -14.08 7.60
C ASN A 90 12.93 -15.47 6.98
N ARG A 91 11.68 -15.76 6.62
CA ARG A 91 11.28 -16.97 5.94
C ARG A 91 11.23 -16.69 4.45
N THR A 92 12.41 -16.55 3.84
CA THR A 92 12.62 -17.02 2.46
C THR A 92 11.79 -18.28 2.27
N LEU A 93 11.01 -18.33 1.19
CA LEU A 93 10.27 -19.51 0.73
C LEU A 93 11.01 -20.75 1.24
N VAL A 94 10.41 -21.50 2.19
CA VAL A 94 11.09 -22.65 2.81
C VAL A 94 11.14 -23.77 1.78
N ILE A 95 12.08 -23.61 0.87
CA ILE A 95 12.96 -24.67 0.45
C ILE A 95 13.94 -24.77 1.61
N ASP A 96 13.66 -25.72 2.51
CA ASP A 96 14.59 -26.07 3.58
C ASP A 96 15.88 -26.59 2.91
N SER A 97 16.85 -25.70 2.69
CA SER A 97 18.11 -26.01 1.99
C SER A 97 18.95 -27.07 2.69
N SER A 98 18.54 -27.48 3.90
CA SER A 98 19.14 -28.57 4.66
C SER A 98 18.77 -29.97 4.14
N LYS A 99 17.79 -30.08 3.22
CA LYS A 99 17.40 -31.36 2.62
C LYS A 99 17.45 -31.24 1.10
N GLY A 100 18.21 -32.12 0.46
CA GLY A 100 18.36 -32.20 -1.00
C GLY A 100 17.04 -32.56 -1.71
N GLN A 101 16.12 -31.59 -1.75
CA GLN A 101 14.88 -31.68 -2.50
C GLN A 101 15.16 -31.26 -3.93
N VAL A 102 14.92 -32.18 -4.87
CA VAL A 102 15.03 -31.90 -6.30
C VAL A 102 13.69 -31.35 -6.77
N TYR A 103 13.64 -30.04 -7.05
CA TYR A 103 12.48 -29.41 -7.70
C TYR A 103 12.64 -29.58 -9.21
N SER A 104 11.89 -30.51 -9.78
CA SER A 104 11.93 -30.81 -11.22
C SER A 104 10.98 -29.95 -12.05
N THR A 105 10.07 -29.19 -11.43
CA THR A 105 9.14 -28.32 -12.13
C THR A 105 9.83 -27.02 -12.53
N THR A 106 9.85 -26.72 -13.83
CA THR A 106 10.49 -25.53 -14.43
C THR A 106 10.03 -24.22 -13.80
N GLU A 107 8.75 -24.12 -13.44
CA GLU A 107 8.15 -22.96 -12.78
C GLU A 107 8.81 -22.63 -11.44
N VAL A 108 9.22 -23.64 -10.67
CA VAL A 108 9.89 -23.45 -9.37
C VAL A 108 11.30 -22.91 -9.56
N LEU A 109 12.03 -23.43 -10.56
CA LEU A 109 13.38 -22.96 -10.88
C LEU A 109 13.39 -21.53 -11.41
N GLU A 110 12.41 -21.17 -12.24
CA GLU A 110 12.23 -19.80 -12.73
C GLU A 110 11.87 -18.84 -11.60
N GLY A 111 10.96 -19.23 -10.71
CA GLY A 111 10.62 -18.45 -9.52
C GLY A 111 11.81 -18.18 -8.61
N LEU A 112 12.70 -19.16 -8.41
CA LEU A 112 13.93 -19.00 -7.65
C LEU A 112 14.93 -18.06 -8.30
N ARG A 113 15.10 -18.16 -9.63
CA ARG A 113 15.98 -17.26 -10.39
C ARG A 113 15.48 -15.82 -10.30
N LEU A 114 14.18 -15.60 -10.48
CA LEU A 114 13.56 -14.27 -10.38
C LEU A 114 13.72 -13.68 -8.97
N ALA A 115 13.58 -14.49 -7.93
CA ALA A 115 13.81 -14.04 -6.56
C ALA A 115 15.27 -13.67 -6.29
N ALA A 116 16.21 -14.45 -6.83
CA ALA A 116 17.64 -14.17 -6.71
C ALA A 116 18.04 -12.88 -7.44
N THR A 117 17.56 -12.68 -8.67
CA THR A 117 17.82 -11.45 -9.44
C THR A 117 17.22 -10.24 -8.76
N LYS A 118 15.97 -10.34 -8.29
CA LYS A 118 15.32 -9.26 -7.55
C LYS A 118 16.11 -8.85 -6.30
N LYS A 119 16.63 -9.83 -5.54
CA LYS A 119 17.46 -9.55 -4.36
C LYS A 119 18.79 -8.87 -4.74
N GLN A 120 19.39 -9.26 -5.86
CA GLN A 120 20.60 -8.62 -6.38
C GLN A 120 20.31 -7.18 -6.81
N ASP A 121 19.26 -6.95 -7.59
CA ASP A 121 18.85 -5.62 -8.06
C ASP A 121 18.55 -4.68 -6.89
N GLU A 122 17.82 -5.16 -5.87
CA GLU A 122 17.53 -4.39 -4.66
C GLU A 122 18.81 -4.03 -3.88
N ALA A 123 19.75 -4.96 -3.76
CA ALA A 123 21.03 -4.71 -3.10
C ALA A 123 21.89 -3.70 -3.88
N GLU A 124 21.92 -3.81 -5.20
CA GLU A 124 22.64 -2.84 -6.06
C GLU A 124 22.01 -1.46 -6.00
N GLN A 125 20.68 -1.35 -6.05
CA GLN A 125 19.99 -0.07 -5.89
C GLN A 125 20.26 0.56 -4.52
N LYS A 126 20.25 -0.24 -3.45
CA LYS A 126 20.62 0.24 -2.10
C LYS A 126 22.05 0.76 -2.08
N ARG A 127 23.00 0.03 -2.70
CA ARG A 127 24.40 0.47 -2.79
C ARG A 127 24.53 1.79 -3.56
N LEU A 128 23.91 1.89 -4.74
CA LEU A 128 23.94 3.11 -5.56
C LEU A 128 23.35 4.32 -4.82
N ARG A 129 22.25 4.12 -4.07
CA ARG A 129 21.67 5.19 -3.23
C ARG A 129 22.60 5.59 -2.09
N ALA A 130 23.25 4.64 -1.43
CA ALA A 130 24.21 4.92 -0.37
C ALA A 130 25.43 5.70 -0.91
N ASP A 131 25.97 5.29 -2.06
CA ASP A 131 27.10 5.95 -2.72
C ASP A 131 26.73 7.39 -3.13
N ALA A 132 25.52 7.60 -3.68
CA ALA A 132 25.03 8.93 -4.03
C ALA A 132 24.88 9.85 -2.79
N ARG A 133 24.39 9.30 -1.67
CA ARG A 133 24.29 10.04 -0.40
C ARG A 133 25.67 10.40 0.16
N ALA A 134 26.62 9.48 0.11
CA ALA A 134 28.00 9.72 0.54
C ALA A 134 28.65 10.83 -0.31
N ALA A 135 28.53 10.75 -1.65
CA ALA A 135 29.05 11.77 -2.55
C ALA A 135 28.42 13.16 -2.31
N LYS A 136 27.11 13.21 -2.02
CA LYS A 136 26.40 14.47 -1.66
C LYS A 136 26.95 15.06 -0.35
N ARG A 137 27.16 14.23 0.68
CA ARG A 137 27.73 14.67 1.96
C ARG A 137 29.14 15.21 1.80
N ASP A 138 29.99 14.53 1.03
CA ASP A 138 31.37 14.98 0.77
C ASP A 138 31.40 16.30 -0.01
N ALA A 139 30.53 16.45 -1.01
CA ALA A 139 30.40 17.70 -1.76
C ALA A 139 29.94 18.86 -0.85
N GLN A 140 28.96 18.62 0.02
CA GLN A 140 28.46 19.61 0.98
C GLN A 140 29.54 20.01 1.99
N ALA A 141 30.30 19.04 2.51
CA ALA A 141 31.39 19.32 3.45
C ALA A 141 32.48 20.22 2.84
N LYS A 142 32.81 20.04 1.55
CA LYS A 142 33.75 20.92 0.83
C LYS A 142 33.22 22.35 0.73
N VAL A 143 31.95 22.52 0.33
CA VAL A 143 31.30 23.84 0.25
C VAL A 143 31.26 24.54 1.61
N ASP A 144 30.93 23.82 2.67
CA ASP A 144 30.88 24.40 4.02
C ASP A 144 32.28 24.76 4.55
N GLY A 145 33.29 23.96 4.23
CA GLY A 145 34.68 24.27 4.52
C GLY A 145 35.17 25.54 3.82
N GLU A 146 34.87 25.70 2.53
CA GLU A 146 35.17 26.94 1.79
C GLU A 146 34.42 28.14 2.36
N TRP A 147 33.14 27.96 2.71
CA TRP A 147 32.34 29.01 3.32
C TRP A 147 32.86 29.44 4.69
N ALA A 148 33.36 28.51 5.51
CA ALA A 148 34.01 28.81 6.77
C ALA A 148 35.24 29.72 6.55
N ARG A 149 36.13 29.36 5.62
CA ARG A 149 37.30 30.17 5.27
C ARG A 149 36.93 31.57 4.78
N ILE A 150 35.87 31.69 3.97
CA ILE A 150 35.37 32.99 3.49
C ILE A 150 34.88 33.85 4.66
N LYS A 151 34.15 33.26 5.62
CA LYS A 151 33.69 33.99 6.81
C LYS A 151 34.87 34.48 7.65
N ASP A 152 35.84 33.61 7.92
CA ASP A 152 37.01 33.94 8.73
C ASP A 152 37.82 35.06 8.09
N GLN A 153 38.02 35.01 6.76
CA GLN A 153 38.73 36.07 6.04
C GLN A 153 37.97 37.39 6.08
N HIS A 154 36.64 37.36 5.92
CA HIS A 154 35.83 38.57 6.00
C HIS A 154 35.84 39.18 7.41
N GLU A 155 35.86 38.36 8.45
CA GLU A 155 35.98 38.82 9.84
C GLU A 155 37.30 39.54 10.07
N LYS A 156 38.42 38.95 9.62
CA LYS A 156 39.75 39.61 9.64
C LYS A 156 39.74 40.93 8.88
N ASN A 157 39.26 40.94 7.64
CA ASN A 157 39.17 42.15 6.83
C ASN A 157 38.31 43.23 7.50
N THR A 158 37.23 42.84 8.20
CA THR A 158 36.36 43.77 8.93
C THR A 158 37.06 44.33 10.16
N ALA A 159 37.85 43.53 10.87
CA ALA A 159 38.65 43.97 12.00
C ALA A 159 39.71 44.98 11.55
N ASP A 160 40.47 44.65 10.50
CA ASP A 160 41.49 45.54 9.93
C ASP A 160 40.89 46.85 9.42
N TRP A 161 39.72 46.78 8.78
CA TRP A 161 38.98 47.96 8.35
C TRP A 161 38.55 48.85 9.52
N LYS A 162 38.07 48.28 10.63
CA LYS A 162 37.73 49.06 11.83
C LYS A 162 38.95 49.80 12.39
N VAL A 163 40.09 49.11 12.48
CA VAL A 163 41.35 49.72 12.92
C VAL A 163 41.77 50.86 11.99
N ALA A 164 41.64 50.67 10.67
CA ALA A 164 41.93 51.71 9.69
C ALA A 164 41.00 52.92 9.84
N CYS A 165 39.70 52.70 10.07
CA CYS A 165 38.74 53.77 10.33
C CYS A 165 39.04 54.52 11.63
N GLU A 166 39.42 53.83 12.71
CA GLU A 166 39.84 54.46 13.98
C GLU A 166 41.08 55.34 13.79
N ASN A 167 42.04 54.89 12.97
CA ASN A 167 43.21 55.70 12.60
C ASN A 167 42.81 56.94 11.79
N CYS A 168 41.99 56.80 10.75
CA CYS A 168 41.50 57.94 9.97
C CYS A 168 40.72 58.95 10.84
N GLN A 169 39.99 58.47 11.85
CA GLN A 169 39.30 59.33 12.82
C GLN A 169 40.30 60.12 13.67
N ARG A 170 41.35 59.46 14.16
CA ARG A 170 42.41 60.09 14.96
C ARG A 170 43.20 61.14 14.16
N ASP A 171 43.40 60.89 12.87
CA ASP A 171 44.13 61.78 11.96
C ASP A 171 43.25 62.92 11.39
N GLY A 172 41.96 62.99 11.77
CA GLY A 172 41.04 64.05 11.34
C GLY A 172 40.62 63.97 9.88
N ILE A 173 40.80 62.82 9.23
CA ILE A 173 40.47 62.63 7.81
C ILE A 173 38.94 62.66 7.63
N PRO A 174 38.40 63.43 6.68
CA PRO A 174 36.96 63.45 6.39
C PRO A 174 36.42 62.05 6.06
N ARG A 175 35.25 61.69 6.58
CA ARG A 175 34.62 60.36 6.40
C ARG A 175 34.45 59.90 4.95
N LYS A 176 34.39 60.84 4.00
CA LYS A 176 34.28 60.52 2.56
C LYS A 176 35.53 59.84 2.00
N GLU A 177 36.68 60.04 2.64
CA GLU A 177 37.98 59.48 2.23
C GLU A 177 38.34 58.22 3.02
N TRP A 178 37.46 57.76 3.90
CA TRP A 178 37.69 56.53 4.67
C TRP A 178 37.62 55.31 3.74
N PRO A 179 38.36 54.24 4.06
CA PRO A 179 38.27 53.01 3.30
C PRO A 179 36.82 52.49 3.32
N ASN A 180 36.36 51.96 2.19
CA ASN A 180 35.04 51.34 2.10
C ASN A 180 34.95 50.09 2.96
N LYS A 181 33.78 49.84 3.54
CA LYS A 181 33.54 48.65 4.35
C LYS A 181 33.69 47.38 3.49
N PRO A 182 34.45 46.37 3.94
CA PRO A 182 34.53 45.08 3.27
C PRO A 182 33.14 44.49 3.07
N THR A 183 32.90 43.96 1.87
CA THR A 183 31.66 43.24 1.55
C THR A 183 31.93 41.74 1.57
N ARG A 184 31.09 40.98 2.28
CA ARG A 184 31.23 39.53 2.33
C ARG A 184 30.82 38.91 0.99
N PRO A 185 31.62 38.01 0.40
CA PRO A 185 31.20 37.26 -0.78
C PRO A 185 30.00 36.35 -0.45
N ARG A 186 29.26 35.95 -1.49
CA ARG A 186 28.13 35.02 -1.35
C ARG A 186 28.62 33.60 -1.05
N LYS A 187 27.78 32.80 -0.39
CA LYS A 187 28.07 31.38 -0.12
C LYS A 187 28.18 30.62 -1.45
N PRO A 188 29.22 29.79 -1.66
CA PRO A 188 29.26 28.89 -2.81
C PRO A 188 28.06 27.94 -2.82
N THR A 189 27.48 27.71 -3.98
CA THR A 189 26.32 26.81 -4.14
C THR A 189 26.80 25.43 -4.60
N LEU A 190 26.13 24.38 -4.15
CA LEU A 190 26.37 23.04 -4.67
C LEU A 190 26.09 22.95 -6.19
N PRO A 191 26.83 22.12 -6.94
CA PRO A 191 26.52 21.85 -8.33
C PRO A 191 25.11 21.24 -8.48
N ALA A 192 24.39 21.62 -9.54
CA ALA A 192 23.01 21.17 -9.81
C ALA A 192 22.85 19.63 -9.82
N ASN A 193 23.91 18.89 -10.11
CA ASN A 193 23.94 17.43 -10.14
C ASN A 193 23.62 16.76 -8.78
N PHE A 194 23.78 17.49 -7.66
CA PHE A 194 23.50 16.98 -6.31
C PHE A 194 22.16 17.47 -5.74
N ALA A 195 21.46 18.37 -6.43
CA ALA A 195 20.20 18.97 -5.99
C ALA A 195 18.97 18.08 -6.26
N ALA A 196 19.07 17.13 -7.21
CA ALA A 196 17.96 16.28 -7.65
C ALA A 196 17.80 14.97 -6.85
N VAL A 197 18.71 14.66 -5.92
CA VAL A 197 18.55 13.52 -5.01
C VAL A 197 17.63 13.99 -3.89
N GLY A 198 16.32 13.78 -4.11
CA GLY A 198 15.25 14.13 -3.20
C GLY A 198 15.55 13.68 -1.77
N ASP A 199 15.29 14.60 -0.84
CA ASP A 199 15.24 14.34 0.60
C ASP A 199 13.92 13.61 0.91
N ASP A 200 13.69 12.47 0.24
CA ASP A 200 12.68 11.53 0.70
C ASP A 200 13.29 10.85 1.91
N GLU A 201 12.92 11.36 3.08
CA GLU A 201 13.04 10.69 4.37
C GLU A 201 12.28 9.35 4.29
N ASP A 202 12.91 8.33 3.70
CA ASP A 202 12.58 6.94 3.92
C ASP A 202 12.99 6.59 5.36
N VAL A 203 12.11 6.94 6.30
CA VAL A 203 12.01 6.33 7.63
C VAL A 203 11.61 4.88 7.43
N GLU A 204 12.56 3.98 7.17
CA GLU A 204 12.34 2.55 7.42
C GLU A 204 13.62 1.84 7.86
N GLY A 205 13.60 1.42 9.14
CA GLY A 205 14.33 0.25 9.63
C GLY A 205 15.47 0.56 10.59
N GLU A 206 15.14 0.79 11.86
CA GLU A 206 16.08 0.64 12.98
C GLU A 206 16.78 -0.72 12.86
N GLU A 207 18.06 -0.69 12.47
CA GLU A 207 18.98 -1.81 12.54
C GLU A 207 19.28 -2.04 14.03
N ASN A 208 18.50 -2.91 14.67
CA ASN A 208 18.72 -3.30 16.05
C ASN A 208 20.00 -4.16 16.09
N VAL A 209 21.14 -3.49 16.25
CA VAL A 209 22.43 -4.09 16.58
C VAL A 209 22.30 -4.64 18.01
N LEU A 210 21.84 -5.88 18.12
CA LEU A 210 21.98 -6.66 19.35
C LEU A 210 23.46 -6.98 19.51
N GLU A 211 24.11 -6.13 20.30
CA GLU A 211 25.41 -6.35 20.95
C GLU A 211 25.33 -7.66 21.73
N MET A 212 26.08 -8.68 21.29
CA MET A 212 26.31 -9.90 22.07
C MET A 212 27.46 -9.65 23.03
N ASP A 213 27.16 -9.65 24.31
CA ASP A 213 28.05 -10.11 25.39
C ASP A 213 27.33 -11.22 26.18
#